data_AF-K9W250-F1
#
_entry.id   AF-K9W250-F1
#
_cell.length_a   1.000
_cell.length_b   1.000
_cell.length_c   1.000
_cell.angle_alpha   90.00
_cell.angle_beta   90.00
_cell.angle_gamma   90.00
#
_symmetry.space_group_name_H-M   'P 1'
#
loop_
_entity.id
_entity.type
_entity.pdbx_description
1 polymer ?
#
loop_
_entity_poly.entity_id
_entity_poly.type
_entity_poly.pdbx_seq_one_letter_code
_entity_poly.pdbx_strand_id
1 'polypeptide(L)'
;MRGISRVIGCRFGNRLNQIKKQLRTLHNQALNYSGHSQSIPKKLAQKIAVLQEQYNFLLTGKLAYHNILHQITCAVHPFALDGSGFQTTVDVATILYQQLPQLAALGYTYQIPKLETAISTFSGQVSAIAAVINLWWQSVEESLQLEQVSPEISNWLLGYFLPHFYWLSVIKQTKNPALKEIYTQVSRHYLRHLLEHPLTSKFSKNEWIHWRSWAEQMSAQFQRSSSAIEGRNGYLSRLHHCGRGISSAQLRVLTVIHNFDIQRADKTTAAQRLFNQEFPALFDWVISQMGDLPLPRKSYQII
;
A
#
# COMPACT_ATOMS: atom_id res chain seq x y z
N MET A 1 -2.38 5.78 4.18
CA MET A 1 -1.54 5.28 5.31
C MET A 1 -0.40 6.20 5.78
N ARG A 2 0.32 6.91 4.90
CA ARG A 2 1.49 7.74 5.30
C ARG A 2 1.21 8.81 6.36
N GLY A 3 0.02 9.43 6.34
CA GLY A 3 -0.37 10.45 7.34
C GLY A 3 -0.40 9.89 8.76
N ILE A 4 -1.05 8.73 8.96
CA ILE A 4 -1.11 8.04 10.26
C ILE A 4 0.29 7.63 10.72
N SER A 5 1.11 7.06 9.82
CA SER A 5 2.49 6.65 10.14
C SER A 5 3.37 7.81 10.61
N ARG A 6 3.26 8.97 9.96
CA ARG A 6 4.01 10.17 10.35
C ARG A 6 3.61 10.68 11.74
N VAL A 7 2.33 10.62 12.07
CA VAL A 7 1.79 11.17 13.34
C VAL A 7 2.05 10.22 14.51
N ILE A 8 1.80 8.91 14.32
CA ILE A 8 1.89 7.91 15.39
C ILE A 8 3.29 7.28 15.47
N GLY A 9 3.76 6.73 14.35
CA GLY A 9 4.97 5.89 14.31
C GLY A 9 6.23 6.62 14.76
N CYS A 10 6.47 7.82 14.22
CA CYS A 10 7.62 8.64 14.61
C CYS A 10 7.59 9.02 16.10
N ARG A 11 6.41 9.28 16.67
CA ARG A 11 6.28 9.70 18.08
C ARG A 11 6.59 8.57 19.04
N PHE A 12 6.00 7.39 18.84
CA PHE A 12 6.33 6.24 19.69
C PHE A 12 7.80 5.87 19.57
N GLY A 13 8.35 5.83 18.35
CA GLY A 13 9.77 5.53 18.14
C GLY A 13 10.70 6.48 18.88
N ASN A 14 10.50 7.79 18.72
CA ASN A 14 11.35 8.81 19.34
C ASN A 14 11.25 8.78 20.88
N ARG A 15 10.02 8.74 21.43
CA ARG A 15 9.82 8.74 22.89
C ARG A 15 10.38 7.47 23.54
N LEU A 16 10.14 6.29 22.94
CA LEU A 16 10.69 5.03 23.44
C LEU A 16 12.22 5.03 23.42
N ASN A 17 12.84 5.54 22.35
CA ASN A 17 14.30 5.62 22.26
C ASN A 17 14.89 6.56 23.32
N GLN A 18 14.25 7.70 23.57
CA GLN A 18 14.66 8.64 24.63
C GLN A 18 14.58 7.99 26.02
N ILE A 19 13.44 7.41 26.38
CA ILE A 19 13.26 6.76 27.68
C ILE A 19 14.22 5.56 27.82
N LYS A 20 14.41 4.76 26.76
CA LYS A 20 15.37 3.65 26.77
C LYS A 20 16.80 4.12 27.01
N LYS A 21 17.21 5.25 26.43
CA LYS A 21 18.53 5.85 26.70
C LYS A 21 18.65 6.31 28.15
N GLN A 22 17.62 6.97 28.69
CA GLN A 22 17.61 7.41 30.09
C GLN A 22 17.64 6.22 31.07
N LEU A 23 16.84 5.19 30.82
CA LEU A 23 16.84 3.96 31.61
C LEU A 23 18.21 3.29 31.59
N ARG A 24 18.89 3.21 30.44
CA ARG A 24 20.25 2.67 30.37
C ARG A 24 21.22 3.47 31.25
N THR A 25 21.19 4.79 31.18
CA THR A 25 22.05 5.64 32.02
C THR A 25 21.77 5.43 33.51
N LEU A 26 20.51 5.38 33.92
CA LEU A 26 20.14 5.21 35.33
C LEU A 26 20.46 3.79 35.85
N HIS A 27 20.27 2.76 35.04
CA HIS A 27 20.68 1.40 35.39
C HIS A 27 22.20 1.30 35.54
N ASN A 28 22.98 1.94 34.66
CA ASN A 28 24.44 1.98 34.81
C ASN A 28 24.86 2.71 36.10
N GLN A 29 24.17 3.81 36.46
CA GLN A 29 24.41 4.48 37.74
C GLN A 29 24.08 3.57 38.93
N ALA A 30 22.97 2.83 38.88
CA ALA A 30 22.60 1.88 39.92
C ALA A 30 23.63 0.73 40.04
N LEU A 31 24.13 0.22 38.91
CA LEU A 31 25.18 -0.80 38.87
C LEU A 31 26.49 -0.33 39.54
N ASN A 32 26.85 0.94 39.38
CA ASN A 32 28.02 1.51 40.06
C ASN A 32 27.87 1.47 41.59
N TYR A 33 26.69 1.76 42.15
CA TYR A 33 26.45 1.63 43.59
C TYR A 33 26.60 0.17 44.05
N SER A 34 25.99 -0.78 43.34
CA SER A 34 26.11 -2.20 43.69
C SER A 34 27.55 -2.73 43.57
N GLY A 35 28.33 -2.26 42.60
CA GLY A 35 29.73 -2.65 42.43
C GLY A 35 30.65 -2.13 43.54
N HIS A 36 30.25 -1.08 44.25
CA HIS A 36 30.96 -0.56 45.42
C HIS A 36 30.34 -1.06 46.74
N SER A 37 29.49 -2.09 46.70
CA SER A 37 28.74 -2.62 47.86
C SER A 37 27.90 -1.57 48.60
N GLN A 38 27.50 -0.50 47.90
CA GLN A 38 26.65 0.56 48.43
C GLN A 38 25.18 0.28 48.11
N SER A 39 24.29 0.67 49.03
CA SER A 39 22.85 0.58 48.79
C SER A 39 22.42 1.62 47.75
N ILE A 40 21.55 1.19 46.81
CA ILE A 40 21.01 2.09 45.78
C ILE A 40 20.12 3.14 46.45
N PRO A 41 20.34 4.45 46.21
CA PRO A 41 19.50 5.48 46.80
C PRO A 41 18.01 5.29 46.43
N LYS A 42 17.12 5.39 47.43
CA LYS A 42 15.65 5.24 47.22
C LYS A 42 15.11 6.12 46.08
N LYS A 43 15.60 7.37 45.98
CA LYS A 43 15.22 8.31 44.90
C LYS A 43 15.61 7.81 43.51
N LEU A 44 16.78 7.17 43.38
CA LEU A 44 17.24 6.59 42.11
C LEU A 44 16.38 5.39 41.72
N ALA A 45 16.12 4.48 42.67
CA ALA A 45 15.25 3.32 42.46
C ALA A 45 13.82 3.74 42.04
N GLN A 46 13.24 4.73 42.72
CA GLN A 46 11.92 5.29 42.35
C GLN A 46 11.92 5.88 40.94
N LYS A 47 12.96 6.63 40.57
CA LYS A 47 13.06 7.22 39.23
C LYS A 47 13.16 6.16 38.12
N ILE A 48 13.89 5.07 38.36
CA ILE A 48 13.97 3.93 37.45
C ILE A 48 12.58 3.28 37.31
N ALA A 49 11.90 3.01 38.42
CA ALA A 49 10.58 2.39 38.40
C ALA A 49 9.55 3.21 37.59
N VAL A 50 9.48 4.52 37.82
CA VAL A 50 8.58 5.43 37.07
C VAL A 50 8.90 5.45 35.57
N LEU A 51 10.19 5.53 35.20
CA LEU A 51 10.57 5.51 33.78
C LEU A 51 10.32 4.16 33.13
N GLN A 52 10.45 3.06 33.88
CA GLN A 52 10.15 1.72 33.39
C GLN A 52 8.65 1.54 33.11
N GLU A 53 7.80 2.06 34.00
CA GLU A 53 6.35 2.09 33.80
C GLU A 53 5.97 2.91 32.56
N GLN A 54 6.54 4.11 32.41
CA GLN A 54 6.35 4.94 31.22
C GLN A 54 6.83 4.26 29.93
N TYR A 55 7.96 3.55 29.98
CA TYR A 55 8.46 2.77 28.84
C TYR A 55 7.47 1.67 28.44
N ASN A 56 6.98 0.89 29.41
CA ASN A 56 6.03 -0.19 29.19
C ASN A 56 4.71 0.35 28.62
N PHE A 57 4.19 1.45 29.18
CA PHE A 57 3.01 2.14 28.67
C PHE A 57 3.15 2.51 27.18
N LEU A 58 4.24 3.19 26.80
CA LEU A 58 4.48 3.55 25.40
C LEU A 58 4.73 2.34 24.49
N LEU A 59 5.35 1.28 25.00
CA LEU A 59 5.60 0.06 24.24
C LEU A 59 4.27 -0.63 23.90
N THR A 60 3.33 -0.71 24.85
CA THR A 60 1.98 -1.21 24.61
C THR A 60 1.28 -0.42 23.52
N GLY A 61 1.35 0.92 23.55
CA GLY A 61 0.77 1.77 22.51
C GLY A 61 1.38 1.55 21.13
N LYS A 62 2.71 1.38 21.05
CA LYS A 62 3.40 1.05 19.80
C LYS A 62 2.96 -0.31 19.24
N LEU A 63 2.85 -1.33 20.09
CA LEU A 63 2.43 -2.67 19.68
C LEU A 63 0.98 -2.67 19.19
N ALA A 64 0.08 -1.99 19.90
CA ALA A 64 -1.31 -1.79 19.46
C ALA A 64 -1.38 -1.09 18.10
N TYR A 65 -0.58 -0.03 17.90
CA TYR A 65 -0.49 0.63 16.60
C TYR A 65 0.01 -0.30 15.49
N HIS A 66 1.06 -1.09 15.76
CA HIS A 66 1.57 -2.06 14.80
C HIS A 66 0.53 -3.14 14.46
N ASN A 67 -0.28 -3.56 15.44
CA ASN A 67 -1.36 -4.50 15.21
C ASN A 67 -2.43 -3.92 14.27
N ILE A 68 -2.82 -2.66 14.46
CA ILE A 68 -3.75 -1.98 13.55
C ILE A 68 -3.18 -1.92 12.12
N LEU A 69 -1.90 -1.55 11.97
CA LEU A 69 -1.24 -1.55 10.66
C LEU A 69 -1.23 -2.95 10.02
N HIS A 70 -0.99 -3.97 10.83
CA HIS A 70 -1.02 -5.36 10.40
C HIS A 70 -2.42 -5.75 9.90
N GLN A 71 -3.47 -5.44 10.66
CA GLN A 71 -4.86 -5.70 10.27
C GLN A 71 -5.25 -4.99 8.96
N ILE A 72 -4.89 -3.70 8.81
CA ILE A 72 -5.09 -2.97 7.55
C ILE A 72 -4.35 -3.66 6.39
N THR A 73 -3.10 -4.07 6.61
CA THR A 73 -2.28 -4.72 5.58
C THR A 73 -2.86 -6.06 5.14
N CYS A 74 -3.42 -6.81 6.10
CA CYS A 74 -4.05 -8.10 5.90
C CYS A 74 -5.43 -8.02 5.25
N ALA A 75 -6.14 -6.90 5.37
CA ALA A 75 -7.47 -6.72 4.79
C ALA A 75 -7.42 -6.44 3.27
N VAL A 76 -6.40 -5.72 2.79
CA VAL A 76 -6.35 -5.22 1.39
C VAL A 76 -5.83 -6.29 0.44
N HIS A 77 -6.62 -7.33 0.25
CA HIS A 77 -6.41 -8.43 -0.69
C HIS A 77 -7.75 -8.86 -1.30
N PRO A 78 -7.79 -9.35 -2.55
CA PRO A 78 -9.02 -9.82 -3.19
C PRO A 78 -9.52 -11.15 -2.64
N PHE A 79 -8.71 -11.87 -1.86
CA PHE A 79 -9.06 -13.10 -1.17
C PHE A 79 -8.92 -12.92 0.34
N ALA A 80 -9.81 -13.56 1.09
CA ALA A 80 -9.80 -13.52 2.54
C ALA A 80 -8.67 -14.41 3.11
N LEU A 81 -8.10 -14.00 4.25
CA LEU A 81 -7.04 -14.75 4.91
C LEU A 81 -7.53 -15.96 5.71
N ASP A 82 -8.81 -16.00 6.05
CA ASP A 82 -9.42 -17.15 6.73
C ASP A 82 -9.82 -18.27 5.77
N GLY A 83 -9.61 -18.09 4.47
CA GLY A 83 -9.98 -19.06 3.43
C GLY A 83 -11.45 -19.00 3.01
N SER A 84 -12.23 -18.04 3.50
CA SER A 84 -13.65 -17.90 3.17
C SER A 84 -13.93 -17.58 1.69
N GLY A 85 -12.91 -17.21 0.92
CA GLY A 85 -13.00 -17.03 -0.53
C GLY A 85 -12.66 -15.61 -0.98
N PHE A 86 -13.38 -15.13 -1.99
CA PHE A 86 -13.20 -13.79 -2.53
C PHE A 86 -13.70 -12.73 -1.54
N GLN A 87 -13.10 -11.55 -1.60
CA GLN A 87 -13.55 -10.35 -0.90
C GLN A 87 -14.08 -9.35 -1.91
N THR A 88 -15.06 -8.56 -1.48
CA THR A 88 -15.58 -7.41 -2.21
C THR A 88 -15.05 -6.10 -1.64
N THR A 89 -15.31 -5.01 -2.36
CA THR A 89 -15.11 -3.64 -1.88
C THR A 89 -15.80 -3.40 -0.53
N VAL A 90 -17.00 -3.96 -0.32
CA VAL A 90 -17.75 -3.77 0.93
C VAL A 90 -17.07 -4.48 2.09
N ASP A 91 -16.60 -5.71 1.87
CA ASP A 91 -15.93 -6.51 2.91
C ASP A 91 -14.65 -5.82 3.37
N VAL A 92 -13.80 -5.43 2.41
CA VAL A 92 -12.54 -4.75 2.72
C VAL A 92 -12.79 -3.38 3.35
N ALA A 93 -13.72 -2.58 2.84
CA ALA A 93 -14.05 -1.29 3.44
C ALA A 93 -14.55 -1.43 4.88
N THR A 94 -15.37 -2.44 5.16
CA THR A 94 -15.89 -2.73 6.50
C THR A 94 -14.76 -2.99 7.49
N ILE A 95 -13.81 -3.88 7.12
CA ILE A 95 -12.65 -4.19 7.97
C ILE A 95 -11.79 -2.95 8.20
N LEU A 96 -11.58 -2.11 7.17
CA LEU A 96 -10.81 -0.88 7.27
C LEU A 96 -11.49 0.16 8.17
N TYR A 97 -12.81 0.34 8.07
CA TYR A 97 -13.57 1.26 8.92
C TYR A 97 -13.56 0.81 10.39
N GLN A 98 -13.58 -0.49 10.66
CA GLN A 98 -13.44 -1.03 12.03
C GLN A 98 -12.11 -0.66 12.71
N GLN A 99 -11.09 -0.26 11.94
CA GLN A 99 -9.81 0.17 12.50
C GLN A 99 -9.82 1.63 12.98
N LEU A 100 -10.75 2.46 12.49
CA LEU A 100 -10.78 3.89 12.83
C LEU A 100 -11.03 4.14 14.33
N PRO A 101 -11.98 3.46 15.00
CA PRO A 101 -12.18 3.63 16.44
C PRO A 101 -10.94 3.24 17.26
N GLN A 102 -10.22 2.19 16.85
CA GLN A 102 -9.00 1.77 17.54
C GLN A 102 -7.88 2.82 17.40
N LEU A 103 -7.73 3.43 16.23
CA LEU A 103 -6.82 4.55 16.03
C LEU A 103 -7.21 5.76 16.87
N ALA A 104 -8.51 6.08 16.96
CA ALA A 104 -9.00 7.19 17.77
C ALA A 104 -8.72 6.95 19.27
N ALA A 105 -8.99 5.74 19.77
CA ALA A 105 -8.68 5.35 21.14
C ALA A 105 -7.18 5.50 21.45
N LEU A 106 -6.29 5.05 20.55
CA LEU A 106 -4.85 5.29 20.69
C LEU A 106 -4.49 6.78 20.75
N GLY A 107 -5.14 7.59 19.92
CA GLY A 107 -4.97 9.05 19.94
C GLY A 107 -5.27 9.66 21.30
N TYR A 108 -6.40 9.28 21.87
CA TYR A 108 -6.86 9.75 23.18
C TYR A 108 -5.94 9.26 24.31
N THR A 109 -5.71 7.95 24.42
CA THR A 109 -4.91 7.34 25.49
C THR A 109 -3.48 7.86 25.53
N TYR A 110 -2.86 8.08 24.37
CA TYR A 110 -1.45 8.50 24.28
C TYR A 110 -1.28 10.00 23.97
N GLN A 111 -2.39 10.76 23.96
CA GLN A 111 -2.43 12.21 23.70
C GLN A 111 -1.67 12.59 22.42
N ILE A 112 -2.00 11.93 21.31
CA ILE A 112 -1.31 12.11 20.03
C ILE A 112 -1.93 13.29 19.27
N PRO A 113 -1.23 14.43 19.12
CA PRO A 113 -1.79 15.60 18.47
C PRO A 113 -1.93 15.39 16.96
N LYS A 114 -2.94 16.02 16.36
CA LYS A 114 -3.25 15.97 14.92
C LYS A 114 -3.63 14.57 14.41
N LEU A 115 -3.93 13.63 15.30
CA LEU A 115 -4.32 12.29 14.87
C LEU A 115 -5.71 12.30 14.22
N GLU A 116 -6.64 13.10 14.73
CA GLU A 116 -8.00 13.24 14.16
C GLU A 116 -7.98 13.61 12.67
N THR A 117 -7.14 14.57 12.29
CA THR A 117 -6.96 14.97 10.89
C THR A 117 -6.41 13.81 10.04
N ALA A 118 -5.46 13.04 10.57
CA ALA A 118 -4.91 11.88 9.88
C ALA A 118 -5.93 10.73 9.76
N ILE A 119 -6.77 10.52 10.78
CA ILE A 119 -7.88 9.56 10.76
C ILE A 119 -8.93 9.98 9.73
N SER A 120 -9.36 11.24 9.72
CA SER A 120 -10.30 11.78 8.74
C SER A 120 -9.78 11.61 7.31
N THR A 121 -8.50 11.93 7.08
CA THR A 121 -7.86 11.72 5.78
C THR A 121 -7.85 10.25 5.36
N PHE A 122 -7.55 9.34 6.29
CA PHE A 122 -7.56 7.91 6.01
C PHE A 122 -8.98 7.39 5.75
N SER A 123 -9.96 7.81 6.55
CA SER A 123 -11.38 7.50 6.37
C SER A 123 -11.86 7.87 4.95
N GLY A 124 -11.54 9.09 4.49
CA GLY A 124 -11.87 9.52 3.13
C GLY A 124 -11.17 8.74 2.02
N GLN A 125 -10.14 7.96 2.32
CA GLN A 125 -9.44 7.09 1.38
C GLN A 125 -9.93 5.64 1.39
N VAL A 126 -10.68 5.21 2.41
CA VAL A 126 -11.09 3.80 2.58
C VAL A 126 -11.85 3.30 1.36
N SER A 127 -12.84 4.06 0.88
CA SER A 127 -13.63 3.70 -0.29
C SER A 127 -12.75 3.50 -1.53
N ALA A 128 -11.81 4.40 -1.80
CA ALA A 128 -10.90 4.29 -2.94
C ALA A 128 -9.92 3.11 -2.83
N ILE A 129 -9.41 2.83 -1.62
CA ILE A 129 -8.53 1.68 -1.38
C ILE A 129 -9.30 0.37 -1.62
N ALA A 130 -10.53 0.27 -1.11
CA ALA A 130 -11.35 -0.92 -1.23
C ALA A 130 -11.87 -1.13 -2.66
N ALA A 131 -12.15 -0.06 -3.42
CA ALA A 131 -12.63 -0.15 -4.80
C ALA A 131 -11.66 -0.89 -5.74
N VAL A 132 -10.35 -0.90 -5.43
CA VAL A 132 -9.34 -1.66 -6.19
C VAL A 132 -9.66 -3.14 -6.23
N ILE A 133 -10.33 -3.67 -5.21
CA ILE A 133 -10.73 -5.09 -5.13
C ILE A 133 -11.72 -5.43 -6.25
N ASN A 134 -12.82 -4.67 -6.37
CA ASN A 134 -13.82 -4.94 -7.40
C ASN A 134 -13.28 -4.62 -8.80
N LEU A 135 -12.46 -3.57 -8.94
CA LEU A 135 -11.85 -3.24 -10.23
C LEU A 135 -10.95 -4.37 -10.75
N TRP A 136 -10.19 -5.00 -9.84
CA TRP A 136 -9.40 -6.17 -10.19
C TRP A 136 -10.29 -7.37 -10.56
N TRP A 137 -11.35 -7.62 -9.78
CA TRP A 137 -12.29 -8.69 -10.11
C TRP A 137 -12.97 -8.50 -11.47
N GLN A 138 -13.37 -7.28 -11.83
CA GLN A 138 -13.89 -6.96 -13.16
C GLN A 138 -12.88 -7.33 -14.26
N SER A 139 -11.59 -7.00 -14.06
CA SER A 139 -10.53 -7.36 -15.02
C SER A 139 -10.34 -8.87 -15.15
N VAL A 140 -10.47 -9.61 -14.04
CA VAL A 140 -10.41 -11.09 -14.03
C VAL A 140 -11.60 -11.69 -14.77
N GLU A 141 -12.82 -11.19 -14.53
CA GLU A 141 -14.04 -11.65 -15.19
C GLU A 141 -14.01 -11.36 -16.69
N GLU A 142 -13.60 -10.16 -17.10
CA GLU A 142 -13.40 -9.78 -18.51
C GLU A 142 -12.37 -10.70 -19.18
N SER A 143 -11.26 -11.01 -18.49
CA SER A 143 -10.26 -11.94 -19.02
C SER A 143 -10.83 -13.35 -19.24
N LEU A 144 -11.69 -13.86 -18.36
CA LEU A 144 -12.30 -15.18 -18.52
C LEU A 144 -13.36 -15.20 -19.62
N GLN A 145 -14.09 -14.10 -19.81
CA GLN A 145 -15.06 -13.98 -20.91
C GLN A 145 -14.38 -14.10 -22.28
N LEU A 146 -13.17 -13.55 -22.43
CA LEU A 146 -12.39 -13.66 -23.66
C LEU A 146 -11.96 -15.11 -23.96
N GLU A 147 -11.69 -15.90 -22.93
CA GLU A 147 -11.31 -17.32 -23.05
C GLU A 147 -12.51 -18.25 -23.31
N GLN A 148 -13.75 -17.75 -23.22
CA GLN A 148 -15.00 -18.49 -23.50
C GLN A 148 -15.12 -19.82 -22.71
N VAL A 149 -14.64 -19.83 -21.47
CA VAL A 149 -14.69 -21.02 -20.60
C VAL A 149 -16.10 -21.35 -20.13
N SER A 150 -16.34 -22.63 -19.84
CA SER A 150 -17.60 -23.05 -19.23
C SER A 150 -17.75 -22.48 -17.80
N PRO A 151 -18.99 -22.31 -17.30
CA PRO A 151 -19.23 -21.85 -15.92
C PRO A 151 -18.56 -22.73 -14.86
N GLU A 152 -18.48 -24.05 -15.11
CA GLU A 152 -17.83 -25.00 -14.20
C GLU A 152 -16.32 -24.74 -14.07
N ILE A 153 -15.65 -24.50 -15.21
CA ILE A 153 -14.22 -24.17 -15.25
C ILE A 153 -13.98 -22.80 -14.64
N SER A 154 -14.82 -21.81 -14.95
CA SER A 154 -14.73 -20.46 -14.37
C SER A 154 -14.81 -20.50 -12.84
N ASN A 155 -15.79 -21.20 -12.28
CA ASN A 155 -15.93 -21.34 -10.83
C ASN A 155 -14.73 -22.04 -10.20
N TRP A 156 -14.19 -23.06 -10.86
CA TRP A 156 -12.98 -23.74 -10.40
C TRP A 156 -11.75 -22.81 -10.42
N LEU A 157 -11.59 -22.03 -11.49
CA LEU A 157 -10.50 -21.06 -11.63
C LEU A 157 -10.58 -19.99 -10.53
N LEU A 158 -11.74 -19.38 -10.34
CA LEU A 158 -11.94 -18.29 -9.39
C LEU A 158 -11.91 -18.75 -7.93
N GLY A 159 -12.49 -19.91 -7.62
CA GLY A 159 -12.64 -20.41 -6.25
C GLY A 159 -11.43 -21.16 -5.70
N TYR A 160 -10.63 -21.80 -6.56
CA TYR A 160 -9.57 -22.73 -6.13
C TYR A 160 -8.22 -22.43 -6.76
N PHE A 161 -8.17 -22.25 -8.08
CA PHE A 161 -6.91 -22.15 -8.81
C PHE A 161 -6.23 -20.78 -8.64
N LEU A 162 -6.92 -19.70 -9.01
CA LEU A 162 -6.45 -18.32 -8.92
C LEU A 162 -6.04 -17.91 -7.49
N PRO A 163 -6.81 -18.19 -6.42
CA PRO A 163 -6.41 -17.84 -5.06
C PRO A 163 -5.05 -18.41 -4.67
N HIS A 164 -4.76 -19.66 -5.04
CA HIS A 164 -3.48 -20.30 -4.72
C HIS A 164 -2.29 -19.54 -5.34
N PHE A 165 -2.36 -19.28 -6.65
CA PHE A 165 -1.28 -18.59 -7.38
C PHE A 165 -1.17 -17.11 -7.00
N TYR A 166 -2.30 -16.48 -6.66
CA TYR A 166 -2.32 -15.14 -6.09
C TYR A 166 -1.49 -15.09 -4.80
N TRP A 167 -1.75 -15.98 -3.84
CA TRP A 167 -0.99 -15.99 -2.59
C TRP A 167 0.48 -16.34 -2.81
N LEU A 168 0.82 -17.23 -3.75
CA LEU A 168 2.22 -17.48 -4.12
C LEU A 168 2.93 -16.21 -4.62
N SER A 169 2.25 -15.42 -5.46
CA SER A 169 2.78 -14.13 -5.92
C SER A 169 3.00 -13.16 -4.75
N VAL A 170 2.02 -13.04 -3.84
CA VAL A 170 2.13 -12.17 -2.65
C VAL A 170 3.28 -12.61 -1.74
N ILE A 171 3.46 -13.92 -1.51
CA ILE A 171 4.56 -14.48 -0.71
C ILE A 171 5.92 -14.11 -1.30
N LYS A 172 6.07 -14.20 -2.63
CA LYS A 172 7.32 -13.86 -3.33
C LYS A 172 7.68 -12.38 -3.17
N GLN A 173 6.68 -11.50 -3.15
CA GLN A 173 6.86 -10.06 -3.01
C GLN A 173 7.03 -9.60 -1.55
N THR A 174 6.58 -10.41 -0.58
CA THR A 174 6.57 -10.05 0.84
C THR A 174 7.92 -10.27 1.50
N LYS A 175 8.48 -9.19 2.06
CA LYS A 175 9.75 -9.21 2.81
C LYS A 175 9.58 -9.45 4.31
N ASN A 176 8.42 -9.14 4.88
CA ASN A 176 8.16 -9.30 6.31
C ASN A 176 7.92 -10.78 6.64
N PRO A 177 8.74 -11.41 7.51
CA PRO A 177 8.60 -12.83 7.84
C PRO A 177 7.24 -13.22 8.43
N ALA A 178 6.69 -12.40 9.33
CA ALA A 178 5.43 -12.70 10.00
C ALA A 178 4.25 -12.71 9.00
N LEU A 179 4.19 -11.71 8.11
CA LEU A 179 3.19 -11.68 7.04
C LEU A 179 3.40 -12.83 6.05
N LYS A 180 4.65 -13.14 5.73
CA LYS A 180 4.98 -14.25 4.80
C LYS A 180 4.50 -15.59 5.34
N GLU A 181 4.63 -15.82 6.65
CA GLU A 181 4.13 -17.02 7.31
C GLU A 181 2.61 -17.13 7.18
N ILE A 182 1.87 -16.06 7.50
CA ILE A 182 0.41 -16.00 7.34
C ILE A 182 0.02 -16.34 5.90
N TYR A 183 0.58 -15.65 4.92
CA TYR A 183 0.25 -15.89 3.50
C TYR A 183 0.61 -17.32 3.05
N THR A 184 1.69 -17.90 3.59
CA THR A 184 2.07 -19.28 3.31
C THR A 184 1.03 -20.27 3.84
N GLN A 185 0.51 -20.04 5.03
CA GLN A 185 -0.57 -20.88 5.59
C GLN A 185 -1.83 -20.80 4.71
N VAL A 186 -2.21 -19.60 4.27
CA VAL A 186 -3.38 -19.41 3.39
C VAL A 186 -3.16 -20.05 2.01
N SER A 187 -1.98 -19.89 1.40
CA SER A 187 -1.64 -20.52 0.13
C SER A 187 -1.71 -22.06 0.20
N ARG A 188 -1.28 -22.65 1.32
CA ARG A 188 -1.40 -24.11 1.57
C ARG A 188 -2.85 -24.54 1.72
N HIS A 189 -3.67 -23.75 2.39
CA HIS A 189 -5.11 -24.01 2.51
C HIS A 189 -5.75 -24.10 1.12
N TYR A 190 -5.54 -23.09 0.26
CA TYR A 190 -6.06 -23.10 -1.11
C TYR A 190 -5.46 -24.23 -1.96
N LEU A 191 -4.16 -24.54 -1.82
CA LEU A 191 -3.53 -25.65 -2.54
C LEU A 191 -4.20 -26.98 -2.21
N ARG A 192 -4.47 -27.23 -0.92
CA ARG A 192 -5.14 -28.47 -0.50
C ARG A 192 -6.50 -28.59 -1.17
N HIS A 193 -7.34 -27.56 -1.08
CA HIS A 193 -8.67 -27.58 -1.69
C HIS A 193 -8.63 -27.65 -3.21
N LEU A 194 -7.63 -27.04 -3.85
CA LEU A 194 -7.38 -27.18 -5.28
C LEU A 194 -7.08 -28.64 -5.64
N LEU A 195 -6.17 -29.31 -4.93
CA LEU A 195 -5.79 -30.70 -5.23
C LEU A 195 -6.91 -31.71 -4.94
N GLU A 196 -7.76 -31.44 -3.94
CA GLU A 196 -8.93 -32.26 -3.61
C GLU A 196 -10.08 -32.10 -4.62
N HIS A 197 -10.12 -31.01 -5.39
CA HIS A 197 -11.24 -30.72 -6.29
C HIS A 197 -11.27 -31.70 -7.49
N PRO A 198 -12.42 -32.35 -7.80
CA PRO A 198 -12.51 -33.37 -8.84
C PRO A 198 -12.14 -32.91 -10.25
N LEU A 199 -12.31 -31.62 -10.57
CA LEU A 199 -11.89 -31.06 -11.87
C LEU A 199 -10.37 -31.00 -12.04
N THR A 200 -9.61 -30.90 -10.95
CA THR A 200 -8.16 -30.70 -10.99
C THR A 200 -7.45 -31.87 -11.67
N SER A 201 -7.94 -33.09 -11.49
CA SER A 201 -7.37 -34.30 -12.14
C SER A 201 -7.78 -34.46 -13.60
N LYS A 202 -8.75 -33.69 -14.10
CA LYS A 202 -9.25 -33.78 -15.48
C LYS A 202 -8.44 -32.95 -16.47
N PHE A 203 -7.68 -31.96 -16.00
CA PHE A 203 -6.89 -31.09 -16.87
C PHE A 203 -5.59 -31.77 -17.32
N SER A 204 -5.30 -31.65 -18.60
CA SER A 204 -4.01 -32.04 -19.17
C SER A 204 -2.89 -31.11 -18.66
N LYS A 205 -1.64 -31.56 -18.84
CA LYS A 205 -0.46 -30.76 -18.50
C LYS A 205 -0.43 -29.42 -19.24
N ASN A 206 -0.90 -29.37 -20.49
CA ASN A 206 -0.88 -28.15 -21.30
C ASN A 206 -1.91 -27.14 -20.80
N GLU A 207 -3.12 -27.59 -20.48
CA GLU A 207 -4.16 -26.74 -19.89
C GLU A 207 -3.72 -26.22 -18.52
N TRP A 208 -3.05 -27.05 -17.72
CA TRP A 208 -2.48 -26.61 -16.44
C TRP A 208 -1.46 -25.48 -16.61
N ILE A 209 -0.56 -25.59 -17.60
CA ILE A 209 0.43 -24.55 -17.89
C ILE A 209 -0.25 -23.26 -18.36
N HIS A 210 -1.25 -23.37 -19.23
CA HIS A 210 -2.02 -22.23 -19.72
C HIS A 210 -2.71 -21.49 -18.56
N TRP A 211 -3.50 -22.21 -17.74
CA TRP A 211 -4.22 -21.60 -16.63
C TRP A 211 -3.29 -21.04 -15.56
N ARG A 212 -2.15 -21.71 -15.32
CA ARG A 212 -1.11 -21.19 -14.44
C ARG A 212 -0.57 -19.86 -14.95
N SER A 213 -0.25 -19.76 -16.24
CA SER A 213 0.22 -18.50 -16.84
C SER A 213 -0.82 -17.39 -16.68
N TRP A 214 -2.09 -17.70 -16.96
CA TRP A 214 -3.20 -16.77 -16.76
C TRP A 214 -3.32 -16.31 -15.30
N ALA A 215 -3.29 -17.23 -14.34
CA ALA A 215 -3.41 -16.91 -12.92
C ALA A 215 -2.22 -16.08 -12.42
N GLU A 216 -1.00 -16.39 -12.87
CA GLU A 216 0.20 -15.61 -12.56
C GLU A 216 0.10 -14.18 -13.16
N GLN A 217 -0.44 -14.02 -14.37
CA GLN A 217 -0.69 -12.72 -14.99
C GLN A 217 -1.73 -11.91 -14.20
N MET A 218 -2.88 -12.48 -13.87
CA MET A 218 -3.92 -11.81 -13.07
C MET A 218 -3.38 -11.39 -11.69
N SER A 219 -2.60 -12.27 -11.07
CA SER A 219 -1.96 -12.01 -9.77
C SER A 219 -0.93 -10.88 -9.85
N ALA A 220 -0.24 -10.72 -10.99
CA ALA A 220 0.73 -9.65 -11.19
C ALA A 220 0.07 -8.28 -11.45
N GLN A 221 -1.17 -8.26 -11.95
CA GLN A 221 -1.92 -7.03 -12.18
C GLN A 221 -2.46 -6.43 -10.87
N PHE A 222 -2.70 -7.26 -9.85
CA PHE A 222 -3.15 -6.75 -8.56
C PHE A 222 -2.01 -6.00 -7.84
N GLN A 223 -2.17 -4.69 -7.70
CA GLN A 223 -1.26 -3.86 -6.91
C GLN A 223 -2.00 -3.26 -5.73
N ARG A 224 -1.53 -3.55 -4.51
CA ARG A 224 -2.01 -2.87 -3.30
C ARG A 224 -1.59 -1.40 -3.36
N SER A 225 -2.56 -0.50 -3.53
CA SER A 225 -2.29 0.93 -3.37
C SER A 225 -2.18 1.27 -1.88
N SER A 226 -1.07 1.87 -1.46
CA SER A 226 -0.90 2.32 -0.07
C SER A 226 -1.40 3.77 0.15
N SER A 227 -1.73 4.43 -0.97
CA SER A 227 -2.39 5.72 -1.04
C SER A 227 -3.10 5.94 -2.39
N ALA A 228 -4.20 6.69 -2.39
CA ALA A 228 -4.90 7.16 -3.59
C ALA A 228 -4.06 8.10 -4.48
N ILE A 229 -2.82 8.41 -4.07
CA ILE A 229 -1.95 9.44 -4.67
C ILE A 229 -0.80 8.79 -5.48
N GLU A 230 -0.69 7.46 -5.47
CA GLU A 230 0.40 6.71 -6.12
C GLU A 230 0.28 6.60 -7.65
N GLY A 231 -0.76 7.19 -8.26
CA GLY A 231 -0.86 7.31 -9.72
C GLY A 231 0.23 8.23 -10.28
N ARG A 232 -0.09 9.51 -10.49
CA ARG A 232 0.87 10.49 -11.05
C ARG A 232 2.09 10.71 -10.16
N ASN A 233 1.91 10.89 -8.86
CA ASN A 233 3.04 11.18 -7.96
C ASN A 233 3.90 9.94 -7.72
N GLY A 234 3.31 8.74 -7.76
CA GLY A 234 4.07 7.49 -7.75
C GLY A 234 4.85 7.28 -9.06
N TYR A 235 4.22 7.54 -10.21
CA TYR A 235 4.87 7.51 -11.52
C TYR A 235 6.05 8.50 -11.62
N LEU A 236 5.85 9.76 -11.23
CA LEU A 236 6.90 10.78 -11.22
C LEU A 236 8.02 10.42 -10.25
N SER A 237 7.68 9.91 -9.05
CA SER A 237 8.67 9.44 -8.08
C SER A 237 9.48 8.27 -8.64
N ARG A 238 8.82 7.30 -9.31
CA ARG A 238 9.50 6.17 -9.98
C ARG A 238 10.41 6.63 -11.11
N LEU A 239 9.94 7.50 -12.02
CA LEU A 239 10.77 8.05 -13.09
C LEU A 239 11.99 8.81 -12.53
N HIS A 240 11.78 9.59 -11.47
CA HIS A 240 12.87 10.30 -10.81
C HIS A 240 13.88 9.34 -10.16
N HIS A 241 13.42 8.25 -9.53
CA HIS A 241 14.29 7.30 -8.83
C HIS A 241 14.94 6.24 -9.73
N CYS A 242 14.27 5.79 -10.80
CA CYS A 242 14.77 4.77 -11.72
C CYS A 242 15.51 5.36 -12.93
N GLY A 243 15.31 6.64 -13.25
CA GLY A 243 16.00 7.37 -14.32
C GLY A 243 17.11 8.29 -13.81
N ARG A 244 17.65 9.16 -14.68
CA ARG A 244 18.60 10.24 -14.31
C ARG A 244 17.92 11.43 -13.59
N GLY A 245 16.80 11.19 -12.91
CA GLY A 245 15.92 12.25 -12.41
C GLY A 245 15.02 12.85 -13.50
N ILE A 246 14.08 13.68 -13.07
CA ILE A 246 13.26 14.55 -13.94
C ILE A 246 13.74 15.98 -13.67
N SER A 247 14.17 16.69 -14.70
CA SER A 247 14.55 18.11 -14.55
C SER A 247 13.34 18.95 -14.13
N SER A 248 13.59 20.08 -13.44
CA SER A 248 12.52 21.01 -13.07
C SER A 248 11.72 21.50 -14.30
N ALA A 249 12.39 21.67 -15.45
CA ALA A 249 11.74 22.03 -16.71
C ALA A 249 10.78 20.93 -17.19
N GLN A 250 11.22 19.67 -17.24
CA GLN A 250 10.36 18.54 -17.61
C GLN A 250 9.19 18.36 -16.64
N LEU A 251 9.42 18.55 -15.33
CA LEU A 251 8.35 18.44 -14.34
C LEU A 251 7.26 19.51 -14.54
N ARG A 252 7.65 20.73 -14.92
CA ARG A 252 6.70 21.79 -15.28
C ARG A 252 5.88 21.40 -16.51
N VAL A 253 6.53 20.92 -17.58
CA VAL A 253 5.85 20.46 -18.80
C VAL A 253 4.85 19.34 -18.51
N LEU A 254 5.27 18.30 -17.77
CA LEU A 254 4.40 17.19 -17.36
C LEU A 254 3.24 17.63 -16.46
N THR A 255 3.37 18.78 -15.79
CA THR A 255 2.28 19.38 -15.00
C THR A 255 1.29 20.11 -15.89
N VAL A 256 1.77 20.84 -16.90
CA VAL A 256 0.91 21.49 -17.89
C VAL A 256 0.12 20.44 -18.69
N ILE A 257 0.78 19.42 -19.23
CA ILE A 257 0.12 18.33 -19.98
C ILE A 257 -0.95 17.64 -19.13
N HIS A 258 -0.62 17.29 -17.88
CA HIS A 258 -1.60 16.65 -16.99
C HIS A 258 -2.84 17.51 -16.73
N ASN A 259 -2.65 18.83 -16.59
CA ASN A 259 -3.74 19.73 -16.24
C ASN A 259 -4.60 20.12 -17.45
N PHE A 260 -4.00 20.28 -18.63
CA PHE A 260 -4.63 20.91 -19.80
C PHE A 260 -4.83 20.01 -21.03
N ASP A 261 -4.25 18.79 -21.06
CA ASP A 261 -4.30 17.92 -22.24
C ASP A 261 -4.89 16.53 -21.93
N ILE A 262 -4.56 15.96 -20.77
CA ILE A 262 -5.08 14.64 -20.39
C ILE A 262 -6.57 14.75 -20.03
N GLN A 263 -7.40 14.07 -20.83
CA GLN A 263 -8.85 14.00 -20.66
C GLN A 263 -9.30 12.72 -19.94
N ARG A 264 -10.40 12.81 -19.21
CA ARG A 264 -11.13 11.65 -18.65
C ARG A 264 -12.14 11.08 -19.66
N ALA A 265 -12.84 10.03 -19.26
CA ALA A 265 -13.94 9.45 -20.05
C ALA A 265 -15.07 10.46 -20.36
N ASP A 266 -15.24 11.48 -19.51
CA ASP A 266 -16.16 12.61 -19.70
C ASP A 266 -15.61 13.72 -20.61
N LYS A 267 -14.44 13.52 -21.24
CA LYS A 267 -13.71 14.47 -22.08
C LYS A 267 -13.25 15.75 -21.38
N THR A 268 -13.34 15.83 -20.05
CA THR A 268 -12.86 16.98 -19.28
C THR A 268 -11.41 16.82 -18.82
N THR A 269 -10.68 17.93 -18.77
CA THR A 269 -9.32 18.04 -18.24
C THR A 269 -9.34 18.30 -16.72
N ALA A 270 -8.19 18.19 -16.06
CA ALA A 270 -8.11 18.49 -14.63
C ALA A 270 -8.27 20.00 -14.34
N ALA A 271 -7.73 20.86 -15.19
CA ALA A 271 -7.88 22.32 -15.06
C ALA A 271 -9.34 22.76 -15.23
N GLN A 272 -10.06 22.22 -16.22
CA GLN A 272 -11.48 22.53 -16.43
C GLN A 272 -12.31 22.28 -15.17
N ARG A 273 -12.11 21.13 -14.53
CA ARG A 273 -12.83 20.77 -13.30
C ARG A 273 -12.43 21.61 -12.10
N LEU A 274 -11.16 21.99 -12.00
CA LEU A 274 -10.66 22.78 -10.87
C LEU A 274 -11.16 24.23 -10.93
N PHE A 275 -11.17 24.83 -12.12
CA PHE A 275 -11.53 26.22 -12.32
C PHE A 275 -12.96 26.42 -12.82
N ASN A 276 -13.66 25.33 -13.11
CA ASN A 276 -15.02 25.31 -13.67
C ASN A 276 -15.16 26.19 -14.92
N GLN A 277 -14.16 26.14 -15.80
CA GLN A 277 -14.11 26.91 -17.05
C GLN A 277 -13.40 26.13 -18.15
N GLU A 278 -13.75 26.42 -19.39
CA GLU A 278 -13.09 25.85 -20.57
C GLU A 278 -11.71 26.48 -20.80
N PHE A 279 -10.77 25.68 -21.31
CA PHE A 279 -9.43 26.12 -21.68
C PHE A 279 -9.15 25.74 -23.13
N PRO A 280 -8.31 26.52 -23.85
CA PRO A 280 -7.86 26.14 -25.18
C PRO A 280 -7.18 24.76 -25.17
N ALA A 281 -7.32 24.02 -26.28
CA ALA A 281 -6.59 22.77 -26.46
C ALA A 281 -5.08 23.03 -26.37
N LEU A 282 -4.39 22.28 -25.50
CA LEU A 282 -2.99 22.56 -25.18
C LEU A 282 -2.10 22.51 -26.42
N PHE A 283 -2.29 21.50 -27.28
CA PHE A 283 -1.50 21.31 -28.49
C PHE A 283 -1.62 22.51 -29.45
N ASP A 284 -2.85 22.93 -29.76
CA ASP A 284 -3.11 24.07 -30.65
C ASP A 284 -2.56 25.37 -30.07
N TRP A 285 -2.72 25.56 -28.75
CA TRP A 285 -2.16 26.70 -28.07
C TRP A 285 -0.63 26.71 -28.18
N VAL A 286 0.05 25.59 -27.95
CA VAL A 286 1.51 25.49 -28.09
C VAL A 286 1.94 25.82 -29.51
N ILE A 287 1.28 25.29 -30.53
CA ILE A 287 1.59 25.60 -31.94
C ILE A 287 1.44 27.10 -32.21
N SER A 288 0.40 27.75 -31.68
CA SER A 288 0.20 29.19 -31.85
C SER A 288 1.31 30.05 -31.24
N GLN A 289 2.01 29.51 -30.24
CA GLN A 289 3.12 30.19 -29.56
C GLN A 289 4.50 29.78 -30.10
N MET A 290 4.57 28.75 -30.95
CA MET A 290 5.81 28.38 -31.61
C MET A 290 6.10 29.38 -32.73
N GLY A 291 7.28 30.01 -32.69
CA GLY A 291 7.78 30.80 -33.81
C GLY A 291 8.17 29.91 -35.00
N ASP A 292 8.66 30.54 -36.06
CA ASP A 292 9.11 29.83 -37.26
C ASP A 292 10.14 28.76 -36.91
N LEU A 293 9.93 27.55 -37.43
CA LEU A 293 10.87 26.46 -37.27
C LEU A 293 12.17 26.80 -38.00
N PRO A 294 13.35 26.50 -37.42
CA PRO A 294 14.61 26.74 -38.08
C PRO A 294 14.66 25.99 -39.41
N LEU A 295 15.14 26.67 -40.45
CA LEU A 295 15.32 26.06 -41.76
C LEU A 295 16.24 24.83 -41.68
N PRO A 296 15.94 23.78 -42.45
CA PRO A 296 16.81 22.61 -42.50
C PRO A 296 18.23 23.02 -42.87
N ARG A 297 19.21 22.35 -42.24
CA ARG A 297 20.64 22.58 -42.55
C ARG A 297 20.84 22.39 -44.06
N LYS A 298 21.35 23.42 -44.74
CA LYS A 298 21.70 23.33 -46.16
C LYS A 298 22.63 22.14 -46.38
N SER A 299 22.22 21.19 -47.21
CA SER A 299 23.10 20.13 -47.70
C SER A 299 24.25 20.77 -48.49
N TYR A 300 25.46 20.23 -48.34
CA TYR A 300 26.59 20.61 -49.18
C TYR A 300 26.22 20.33 -50.65
N GLN A 301 26.21 21.35 -51.50
CA GLN A 301 26.18 21.15 -52.94
C GLN A 301 27.53 20.57 -53.33
N ILE A 302 27.53 19.31 -53.78
CA ILE A 302 28.69 18.69 -54.41
C ILE A 302 28.77 19.30 -55.82
N ILE A 303 29.83 20.08 -56.09
CA ILE A 303 30.24 20.49 -57.44
C ILE A 303 31.01 19.34 -58.08
#